data_AF-A0A945FGM7-F1
#
_entry.id   AF-A0A945FGM7-F1
#
_cell.length_a   1.000
_cell.length_b   1.000
_cell.length_c   1.000
_cell.angle_alpha   90.00
_cell.angle_beta   90.00
_cell.angle_gamma   90.00
#
_symmetry.space_group_name_H-M   'P 1'
#
loop_
_entity.id
_entity.type
_entity.pdbx_description
1 polymer ?
#
loop_
_entity_poly.entity_id
_entity_poly.type
_entity_poly.pdbx_seq_one_letter_code
_entity_poly.pdbx_strand_id
1 'polypeptide(L)' 'MKRRTLSILLAMVFLTAVTMGSGPGIHLINPDPSDPLAVFTIWGLPKIYVWGLWWYMVQLGAILVAYFKLWKDDA' A
#
# COMPACT_ATOMS: atom_id res chain seq x y z
N MET A 1 -17.32 14.67 -9.70
CA MET A 1 -16.77 13.52 -10.45
C MET A 1 -17.91 12.55 -10.72
N LYS A 2 -17.97 11.88 -11.89
CA LYS A 2 -19.04 10.91 -12.16
C LYS A 2 -18.91 9.70 -11.22
N ARG A 3 -20.04 9.15 -10.74
CA ARG A 3 -20.08 8.04 -9.77
C ARG A 3 -19.26 6.83 -10.24
N ARG A 4 -19.34 6.48 -11.54
CA ARG A 4 -18.53 5.43 -12.17
C ARG A 4 -17.02 5.69 -12.04
N THR A 5 -16.56 6.91 -12.26
CA THR A 5 -15.14 7.28 -12.14
C THR A 5 -14.67 7.18 -10.69
N LEU A 6 -15.52 7.57 -9.73
CA LEU A 6 -15.22 7.44 -8.29
C LEU A 6 -15.09 5.97 -7.87
N SER A 7 -16.01 5.12 -8.30
CA SER A 7 -15.95 3.68 -8.00
C SER A 7 -14.71 3.02 -8.59
N ILE A 8 -14.34 3.36 -9.84
CA ILE A 8 -13.11 2.86 -10.47
C ILE A 8 -11.88 3.32 -9.68
N LEU A 9 -11.81 4.61 -9.31
CA LEU A 9 -10.70 5.14 -8.52
C LEU A 9 -10.56 4.40 -7.20
N LEU A 10 -11.65 4.28 -6.44
CA LEU A 10 -11.64 3.58 -5.15
C LEU A 10 -11.24 2.11 -5.31
N ALA A 11 -11.76 1.42 -6.33
CA ALA A 11 -11.37 0.05 -6.63
C ALA A 11 -9.87 -0.07 -6.94
N MET A 12 -9.31 0.84 -7.74
CA MET A 12 -7.87 0.84 -8.05
C MET A 12 -7.03 1.09 -6.79
N VAL A 13 -7.41 2.05 -5.95
CA VAL A 13 -6.69 2.32 -4.68
C VAL A 13 -6.77 1.11 -3.75
N PHE A 14 -7.93 0.44 -3.68
CA PHE A 14 -8.12 -0.75 -2.86
C PHE A 14 -7.28 -1.93 -3.36
N LEU A 15 -7.30 -2.19 -4.67
CA LEU A 15 -6.45 -3.21 -5.29
C LEU A 15 -4.97 -2.92 -5.04
N THR A 16 -4.56 -1.66 -5.18
CA THR A 16 -3.19 -1.24 -4.85
C THR A 16 -2.87 -1.56 -3.39
N ALA A 17 -3.74 -1.18 -2.44
CA ALA A 17 -3.56 -1.48 -1.03
C ALA A 17 -3.46 -2.99 -0.74
N VAL A 18 -4.27 -3.82 -1.40
CA VAL A 18 -4.21 -5.28 -1.27
C VAL A 18 -2.88 -5.83 -1.80
N THR A 19 -2.45 -5.37 -2.98
CA THR A 19 -1.16 -5.80 -3.56
C THR A 19 0.03 -5.35 -2.74
N MET A 20 -0.03 -4.18 -2.12
CA MET A 20 1.04 -3.61 -1.30
C MET A 20 1.17 -4.24 0.10
N GLY A 21 0.22 -5.09 0.50
CA GLY A 21 0.21 -5.77 1.80
C GLY A 21 1.38 -6.75 1.99
N SER A 22 1.15 -7.82 2.76
CA SER A 22 2.19 -8.71 3.32
C SER A 22 3.13 -9.39 2.31
N GLY A 23 2.85 -9.34 1.00
CA GLY A 23 3.62 -10.04 -0.03
C GLY A 23 4.85 -9.28 -0.53
N PRO A 24 4.71 -8.24 -1.38
CA PRO A 24 5.84 -7.74 -2.17
C PRO A 24 6.94 -7.06 -1.37
N GLY A 25 6.59 -6.40 -0.26
CA GLY A 25 7.54 -5.67 0.57
C GLY A 25 8.65 -6.55 1.16
N ILE A 26 8.40 -7.85 1.33
CA ILE A 26 9.39 -8.77 1.90
C ILE A 26 10.61 -8.95 0.97
N HIS A 27 10.40 -8.84 -0.35
CA HIS A 27 11.47 -8.96 -1.34
C HIS A 27 12.44 -7.77 -1.32
N LEU A 28 12.07 -6.65 -0.66
CA LEU A 28 12.98 -5.51 -0.47
C LEU A 28 14.07 -5.78 0.57
N ILE A 29 13.87 -6.79 1.42
CA ILE A 29 14.67 -6.99 2.62
C ILE A 29 15.17 -8.42 2.81
N ASN A 30 14.50 -9.40 2.20
CA ASN A 30 14.82 -10.81 2.35
C ASN A 30 15.50 -11.31 1.06
N PRO A 31 16.85 -11.39 1.01
CA PRO A 31 17.52 -12.13 -0.05
C PRO A 31 17.06 -13.60 -0.01
N ASP A 32 17.07 -14.27 -1.15
CA ASP A 32 16.67 -15.69 -1.27
C ASP A 32 17.47 -16.52 -0.24
N PRO A 33 16.82 -17.33 0.62
CA PRO A 33 17.53 -18.20 1.57
C PRO A 33 18.52 -19.17 0.91
N SER A 34 18.35 -19.41 -0.38
CA SER A 34 19.19 -20.25 -1.22
C SER A 34 20.33 -19.48 -1.91
N ASP A 35 20.37 -18.14 -1.78
CA ASP A 35 21.40 -17.30 -2.36
C ASP A 35 22.69 -17.37 -1.51
N PRO A 36 23.76 -18.02 -2.01
CA PRO A 36 25.02 -18.11 -1.30
C PRO A 36 25.72 -16.75 -1.16
N LEU A 37 25.26 -15.70 -1.86
CA LEU A 37 25.77 -14.34 -1.82
C LEU A 37 24.82 -13.35 -1.13
N ALA A 38 23.85 -13.86 -0.35
CA ALA A 38 22.90 -13.05 0.39
C ALA A 38 23.57 -11.96 1.24
N VAL A 39 23.23 -10.70 0.97
CA VAL A 39 23.76 -9.54 1.70
C VAL A 39 22.79 -9.11 2.81
N PHE A 40 23.16 -9.38 4.06
CA PHE A 40 22.39 -8.94 5.22
C PHE A 40 22.76 -7.50 5.59
N THR A 41 21.78 -6.60 5.54
CA THR A 41 21.98 -5.18 5.84
C THR A 41 21.14 -4.76 7.04
N ILE A 42 21.68 -3.86 7.88
CA ILE A 42 20.90 -3.20 8.95
C ILE A 42 19.73 -2.36 8.41
N TRP A 43 19.74 -2.07 7.10
CA TRP A 43 18.71 -1.28 6.42
C TRP A 43 17.46 -2.08 6.08
N GLY A 44 17.43 -3.41 6.28
CA GLY A 44 16.25 -4.24 6.05
C GLY A 44 15.04 -3.74 6.85
N LEU A 45 15.19 -3.58 8.16
CA LEU A 45 14.10 -3.08 9.01
C LEU A 45 13.61 -1.68 8.58
N PRO A 46 14.47 -0.66 8.44
CA PRO A 46 14.05 0.64 7.92
C PRO A 46 13.28 0.58 6.59
N LYS A 47 13.75 -0.24 5.63
CA LYS A 47 13.09 -0.40 4.32
C LYS A 47 11.68 -0.97 4.45
N ILE A 48 11.47 -2.01 5.27
CA ILE A 48 10.13 -2.59 5.46
C ILE A 48 9.20 -1.64 6.21
N TYR A 49 9.72 -0.82 7.12
CA TYR A 49 8.93 0.23 7.77
C TYR A 49 8.49 1.32 6.80
N VAL A 50 9.38 1.78 5.91
CA VAL A 50 9.02 2.75 4.86
C VAL A 50 7.95 2.16 3.93
N TRP A 51 8.10 0.88 3.54
CA TRP A 51 7.09 0.17 2.76
C TRP A 51 5.74 0.11 3.48
N GLY A 52 5.73 -0.27 4.76
CA GLY A 52 4.53 -0.30 5.58
C GLY A 52 3.88 1.08 5.75
N LEU A 53 4.67 2.13 5.96
CA LEU A 53 4.17 3.50 6.06
C LEU A 53 3.51 3.94 4.76
N TRP A 54 4.14 3.66 3.62
CA TRP A 54 3.58 3.94 2.31
C TRP A 54 2.26 3.18 2.10
N TRP A 55 2.20 1.90 2.49
CA TRP A 55 0.97 1.11 2.46
C TRP A 55 -0.17 1.75 3.28
N TYR A 56 0.11 2.24 4.49
CA TYR A 56 -0.88 2.96 5.29
C TYR A 56 -1.31 4.28 4.63
N MET A 57 -0.41 5.01 3.96
CA MET A 57 -0.78 6.23 3.23
C MET A 57 -1.76 5.96 2.09
N VAL A 58 -1.62 4.84 1.37
CA VAL A 58 -2.57 4.43 0.33
C VAL A 58 -3.97 4.18 0.92
N GLN A 59 -4.05 3.49 2.07
CA GLN A 59 -5.31 3.24 2.77
C GLN A 59 -5.94 4.54 3.29
N LEU A 60 -5.13 5.43 3.87
CA LEU A 60 -5.59 6.75 4.28
C LEU A 60 -6.16 7.54 3.10
N GLY A 61 -5.50 7.49 1.93
CA GLY A 61 -5.99 8.09 0.70
C GLY A 61 -7.38 7.57 0.30
N ALA A 62 -7.61 6.25 0.37
CA ALA A 62 -8.92 5.67 0.11
C ALA A 62 -10.00 6.21 1.07
N ILE A 63 -9.69 6.26 2.38
CA ILE A 63 -10.61 6.75 3.41
C ILE A 63 -10.93 8.23 3.17
N LEU A 64 -9.94 9.07 2.89
CA LEU A 64 -10.14 10.49 2.63
C LEU A 64 -11.00 10.71 1.38
N VAL A 65 -10.76 9.96 0.30
CA VAL A 65 -11.59 10.03 -0.92
C VAL A 65 -13.03 9.62 -0.62
N ALA A 66 -13.24 8.52 0.11
CA ALA A 66 -14.57 8.08 0.51
C ALA A 66 -15.27 9.12 1.40
N TYR A 67 -14.59 9.66 2.41
CA TYR A 67 -15.12 10.67 3.29
C TYR A 67 -15.58 11.91 2.52
N PHE A 68 -14.71 12.51 1.70
CA PHE A 68 -15.03 13.77 1.03
C PHE A 68 -15.93 13.64 -0.20
N LYS A 69 -16.11 12.45 -0.76
CA LYS A 69 -16.84 12.24 -2.03
C LYS A 69 -18.05 11.32 -1.93
N LEU A 70 -18.21 10.59 -0.82
CA LEU A 70 -19.36 9.73 -0.57
C LEU A 70 -20.06 10.16 0.72
N TRP A 71 -19.33 10.21 1.85
CA TRP A 71 -19.97 10.35 3.16
C TRP A 71 -20.30 11.78 3.55
N LYS A 72 -19.50 12.77 3.12
CA LYS A 72 -19.70 14.18 3.49
C LYS A 72 -20.99 14.78 2.90
N ASP A 73 -21.44 14.30 1.75
CA ASP A 73 -22.66 14.79 1.11
C ASP A 73 -23.92 14.10 1.67
N ASP A 74 -23.76 13.01 2.44
CA ASP A 74 -24.83 12.24 3.10
C ASP A 74 -25.02 12.63 4.60
N ALA A 75 -24.21 13.58 5.13
CA ALA A 75 -24.19 14.01 6.53
C ALA A 75 -24.71 15.45 6.70
#